data_AF-A3DL31-F1
#
_entry.id   AF-A3DL31-F1
#
_cell.length_a   1.000
_cell.length_b   1.000
_cell.length_c   1.000
_cell.angle_alpha   90.00
_cell.angle_beta   90.00
_cell.angle_gamma   90.00
#
_symmetry.space_group_name_H-M   'P 1'
#
loop_
_entity.id
_entity.type
_entity.pdbx_description
1 polymer ?
#
loop_
_entity_poly.entity_id
_entity_poly.type
_entity_poly.pdbx_seq_one_letter_code
_entity_poly.pdbx_strand_id
1 'polypeptide(L)'
;MLARNYMVEKFVVELADSLSYIRSIDGFLVKLGTIVVSLEDECREISNCDPAVLLENILMHEKLSRYLSRFSCYIDDIVDSINSDPRHKVLRKYTDVLRSVLERIKCVESTEIEKTTPPALWVKEYKEQTRQVKPIHRPVLRFKLNINTESILTMILLASIILYIISLIIYLPK
;
A
#
# COMPACT_ATOMS: atom_id res chain seq x y z
N MET A 1 -40.76 15.88 -7.54
CA MET A 1 -40.02 15.57 -8.79
C MET A 1 -38.78 16.44 -8.97
N LEU A 2 -38.87 17.78 -8.85
CA LEU A 2 -37.73 18.69 -9.07
C LEU A 2 -36.50 18.41 -8.20
N ALA A 3 -36.68 18.16 -6.89
CA ALA A 3 -35.58 17.84 -5.99
C ALA A 3 -34.85 16.53 -6.35
N ARG A 4 -35.59 15.53 -6.85
CA ARG A 4 -35.04 14.23 -7.25
C ARG A 4 -34.17 14.34 -8.49
N ASN A 5 -34.63 15.08 -9.50
CA ASN A 5 -33.83 15.31 -10.72
C ASN A 5 -32.57 16.14 -10.42
N TYR A 6 -32.68 17.14 -9.54
CA TYR A 6 -31.52 17.92 -9.11
C TYR A 6 -30.46 17.06 -8.42
N MET A 7 -30.90 16.17 -7.52
CA MET A 7 -30.01 15.24 -6.81
C MET A 7 -29.28 14.29 -7.78
N VAL A 8 -30.00 13.70 -8.74
CA VAL A 8 -29.39 12.84 -9.76
C VAL A 8 -28.35 13.61 -10.58
N GLU A 9 -28.69 14.80 -11.08
CA GLU A 9 -27.77 15.59 -11.89
C GLU A 9 -26.51 15.99 -11.11
N LYS A 10 -26.67 16.38 -9.84
CA LYS A 10 -25.55 16.70 -8.93
C LYS A 10 -24.55 15.53 -8.85
N PHE A 11 -25.04 14.33 -8.54
CA PHE A 11 -24.17 13.16 -8.38
C PHE A 11 -23.62 12.64 -9.71
N VAL A 12 -24.36 12.79 -10.81
CA VAL A 12 -23.86 12.48 -12.17
C VAL A 12 -22.66 13.36 -12.51
N VAL A 13 -22.75 14.66 -12.27
CA VAL A 13 -21.65 15.60 -12.54
C VAL A 13 -20.44 15.27 -11.65
N GLU A 14 -20.67 15.05 -10.36
CA GLU A 14 -19.59 14.73 -9.41
C GLU A 14 -18.88 13.41 -9.77
N LEU A 15 -19.66 12.39 -10.17
CA LEU A 15 -19.11 11.11 -10.59
C LEU A 15 -18.37 11.23 -11.91
N ALA A 16 -18.93 11.92 -12.91
CA ALA A 16 -18.29 12.11 -14.21
C ALA A 16 -16.93 12.82 -14.07
N ASP A 17 -16.88 13.88 -13.27
CA ASP A 17 -15.64 14.61 -12.98
C ASP A 17 -14.60 13.68 -12.34
N SER A 18 -15.03 12.87 -11.37
CA SER A 18 -14.14 11.92 -10.70
C SER A 18 -13.63 10.81 -11.62
N LEU A 19 -14.51 10.23 -12.44
CA LEU A 19 -14.16 9.18 -13.39
C LEU A 19 -13.33 9.67 -14.58
N SER A 20 -13.17 10.99 -14.76
CA SER A 20 -12.31 11.54 -15.79
C SER A 20 -10.83 11.21 -15.58
N TYR A 21 -10.40 11.12 -14.31
CA TYR A 21 -9.02 10.85 -13.91
C TYR A 21 -8.83 9.49 -13.22
N ILE A 22 -9.89 8.88 -12.68
CA ILE A 22 -9.80 7.55 -12.06
C ILE A 22 -9.55 6.48 -13.13
N ARG A 23 -8.49 5.69 -12.93
CA ARG A 23 -8.07 4.59 -13.81
C ARG A 23 -7.97 3.25 -13.11
N SER A 24 -8.39 3.13 -11.85
CA SER A 24 -8.33 1.87 -11.11
C SER A 24 -9.70 1.43 -10.60
N ILE A 25 -9.88 0.12 -10.45
CA ILE A 25 -11.10 -0.46 -9.84
C ILE A 25 -11.26 0.07 -8.42
N ASP A 26 -10.16 0.11 -7.65
CA ASP A 26 -10.20 0.63 -6.27
C ASP A 26 -10.64 2.09 -6.22
N GLY A 27 -10.07 2.95 -7.08
CA GLY A 27 -10.46 4.36 -7.13
C GLY A 27 -11.93 4.55 -7.50
N PHE A 28 -12.42 3.74 -8.43
CA PHE A 28 -13.84 3.72 -8.81
C PHE A 28 -14.73 3.36 -7.62
N LEU A 29 -14.40 2.28 -6.91
CA LEU A 29 -15.17 1.82 -5.75
C LEU A 29 -15.09 2.80 -4.58
N VAL A 30 -13.93 3.40 -4.30
CA VAL A 30 -13.81 4.44 -3.27
C VAL A 30 -14.73 5.62 -3.60
N LYS A 31 -14.68 6.13 -4.83
CA LYS A 31 -15.50 7.28 -5.21
C LYS A 31 -16.98 6.95 -5.17
N LEU A 32 -17.36 5.77 -5.65
CA LEU A 32 -18.74 5.31 -5.63
C LEU A 32 -19.26 5.14 -4.20
N GLY A 33 -18.43 4.61 -3.30
CA GLY A 33 -18.73 4.51 -1.88
C GLY A 33 -19.01 5.88 -1.24
N THR A 34 -18.20 6.89 -1.55
CA THR A 34 -18.44 8.27 -1.09
C THR A 34 -19.77 8.82 -1.60
N ILE A 35 -20.10 8.62 -2.89
CA ILE A 35 -21.39 9.08 -3.45
C ILE A 35 -22.56 8.38 -2.77
N VAL A 36 -22.46 7.08 -2.55
CA VAL A 36 -23.49 6.29 -1.90
C VAL A 36 -23.75 6.77 -0.47
N VAL A 37 -22.70 7.08 0.30
CA VAL A 37 -22.86 7.63 1.66
C VAL A 37 -23.60 8.97 1.61
N SER A 38 -23.16 9.88 0.73
CA SER A 38 -23.82 11.18 0.54
C SER A 38 -25.28 11.04 0.10
N LEU A 39 -25.56 10.10 -0.80
CA LEU A 39 -26.90 9.81 -1.30
C LEU A 39 -27.81 9.28 -0.19
N GLU A 40 -27.30 8.40 0.67
CA GLU A 40 -28.03 7.90 1.83
C GLU A 40 -28.34 8.99 2.83
N ASP A 41 -27.37 9.86 3.11
CA ASP A 41 -27.55 10.98 4.03
C ASP A 41 -28.60 11.97 3.50
N GLU A 42 -28.57 12.29 2.19
CA GLU A 42 -29.61 13.12 1.57
C GLU A 42 -30.99 12.43 1.56
N CYS A 43 -31.04 11.11 1.38
CA CYS A 43 -32.29 10.36 1.43
C CYS A 43 -32.92 10.28 2.83
N ARG A 44 -32.14 10.40 3.92
CA ARG A 44 -32.68 10.39 5.29
C ARG A 44 -33.67 11.54 5.54
N GLU A 45 -33.43 12.68 4.90
CA GLU A 45 -34.24 13.89 5.06
C GLU A 45 -35.50 13.89 4.16
N ILE A 46 -35.64 12.92 3.25
CA ILE A 46 -36.69 12.90 2.22
C ILE A 46 -37.56 11.66 2.36
N SER A 47 -38.86 11.87 2.63
CA SER A 47 -39.87 10.80 2.63
C SER A 47 -39.93 10.07 1.28
N ASN A 48 -39.96 8.72 1.29
CA ASN A 48 -40.00 7.88 0.08
C ASN A 48 -38.76 8.02 -0.83
N CYS A 49 -37.59 8.15 -0.24
CA CYS A 49 -36.30 8.12 -0.94
C CYS A 49 -35.70 6.71 -0.88
N ASP A 50 -35.47 6.12 -2.05
CA ASP A 50 -34.76 4.84 -2.18
C ASP A 50 -33.38 5.09 -2.81
N PRO A 51 -32.29 5.00 -2.01
CA PRO A 51 -30.93 5.19 -2.51
C PRO A 51 -30.56 4.21 -3.63
N ALA A 52 -31.08 2.98 -3.63
CA ALA A 52 -30.75 1.99 -4.66
C ALA A 52 -31.31 2.40 -6.02
N VAL A 53 -32.56 2.87 -6.05
CA VAL A 53 -33.20 3.39 -7.27
C VAL A 53 -32.50 4.65 -7.76
N LEU A 54 -32.11 5.54 -6.86
CA LEU A 54 -31.37 6.75 -7.23
C LEU A 54 -29.97 6.43 -7.78
N LEU A 55 -29.28 5.48 -7.16
CA LEU A 55 -27.99 5.01 -7.64
C LEU A 55 -28.10 4.39 -9.04
N GLU A 56 -29.12 3.57 -9.29
CA GLU A 56 -29.37 3.03 -10.64
C GLU A 56 -29.58 4.15 -11.65
N ASN A 57 -30.41 5.16 -11.31
CA ASN A 57 -30.66 6.31 -12.19
C ASN A 57 -29.40 7.14 -12.46
N ILE A 58 -28.54 7.34 -11.46
CA ILE A 58 -27.26 8.04 -11.61
C ILE A 58 -26.37 7.25 -12.56
N LEU A 59 -26.17 5.95 -12.33
CA LEU A 59 -25.23 5.12 -13.09
C LEU A 59 -25.70 4.85 -14.53
N MET A 60 -27.01 4.80 -14.77
CA MET A 60 -27.58 4.66 -16.11
C MET A 60 -27.56 5.97 -16.92
N HIS A 61 -27.14 7.09 -16.32
CA HIS A 61 -27.13 8.38 -17.01
C HIS A 61 -26.15 8.37 -18.19
N GLU A 62 -26.58 8.93 -19.34
CA GLU A 62 -25.82 8.90 -20.61
C GLU A 62 -24.40 9.45 -20.48
N LYS A 63 -24.22 10.53 -19.70
CA LYS A 63 -22.92 11.15 -19.40
C LYS A 63 -21.91 10.19 -18.79
N LEU A 64 -22.36 9.19 -18.03
CA LEU A 64 -21.48 8.22 -17.37
C LEU A 64 -21.15 7.02 -18.24
N SER A 65 -21.92 6.75 -19.30
CA SER A 65 -21.78 5.56 -20.15
C SER A 65 -20.34 5.34 -20.65
N ARG A 66 -19.68 6.41 -21.14
CA ARG A 66 -18.29 6.34 -21.63
C ARG A 66 -17.25 6.03 -20.53
N TYR A 67 -17.53 6.43 -19.29
CA TYR A 67 -16.63 6.19 -18.18
C TYR A 67 -16.83 4.78 -17.61
N LEU A 68 -18.10 4.38 -17.46
CA LEU A 68 -18.50 3.08 -16.91
C LEU A 68 -18.22 1.91 -17.86
N SER A 69 -18.21 2.13 -19.19
CA SER A 69 -17.92 1.08 -20.18
C SER A 69 -16.56 0.42 -20.03
N ARG A 70 -15.60 1.11 -19.39
CA ARG A 70 -14.27 0.57 -19.11
C ARG A 70 -14.31 -0.40 -17.92
N PHE A 71 -15.19 -0.13 -16.96
CA PHE A 71 -15.37 -0.93 -15.75
C PHE A 71 -16.30 -2.13 -15.98
N SER A 72 -17.19 -2.09 -16.98
CA SER A 72 -18.10 -3.20 -17.27
C SER A 72 -17.39 -4.46 -17.77
N CYS A 73 -16.13 -4.38 -18.19
CA CYS A 73 -15.30 -5.55 -18.50
C CYS A 73 -14.79 -6.28 -17.24
N TYR A 74 -14.90 -5.65 -16.06
CA TYR A 74 -14.29 -6.10 -14.81
C TYR A 74 -15.34 -6.30 -13.71
N ILE A 75 -16.55 -6.71 -14.08
CA ILE A 75 -17.68 -6.87 -13.15
C ILE A 75 -17.33 -7.86 -12.03
N ASP A 76 -16.73 -8.99 -12.37
CA ASP A 76 -16.36 -10.00 -11.37
C ASP A 76 -15.27 -9.48 -10.42
N ASP A 77 -14.23 -8.83 -10.96
CA ASP A 77 -13.16 -8.18 -10.18
C ASP A 77 -13.74 -7.11 -9.23
N ILE A 78 -14.74 -6.34 -9.69
CA ILE A 78 -15.45 -5.33 -8.91
C ILE A 78 -16.23 -5.97 -7.76
N VAL A 79 -17.01 -7.01 -8.05
CA VAL A 79 -17.83 -7.70 -7.05
C VAL A 79 -16.95 -8.38 -6.00
N ASP A 80 -15.87 -9.03 -6.44
CA ASP A 80 -14.91 -9.65 -5.54
C ASP A 80 -14.23 -8.60 -4.65
N SER A 81 -13.89 -7.44 -5.20
CA SER A 81 -13.32 -6.32 -4.43
C SER A 81 -14.29 -5.78 -3.37
N ILE A 82 -15.58 -5.64 -3.69
CA ILE A 82 -16.61 -5.20 -2.73
C ILE A 82 -16.79 -6.20 -1.58
N ASN A 83 -16.73 -7.49 -1.89
CA ASN A 83 -16.94 -8.56 -0.91
C ASN A 83 -15.71 -8.78 -0.03
N SER A 84 -14.51 -8.71 -0.60
CA SER A 84 -13.26 -9.01 0.09
C SER A 84 -12.70 -7.81 0.88
N ASP A 85 -12.79 -6.59 0.34
CA ASP A 85 -12.16 -5.42 0.98
C ASP A 85 -13.12 -4.73 1.97
N PRO A 86 -12.73 -4.56 3.25
CA PRO A 86 -13.55 -3.88 4.24
C PRO A 86 -13.81 -2.39 3.92
N ARG A 87 -12.96 -1.74 3.11
CA ARG A 87 -13.13 -0.33 2.70
C ARG A 87 -14.39 -0.13 1.87
N HIS A 88 -14.81 -1.16 1.14
CA HIS A 88 -15.96 -1.13 0.24
C HIS A 88 -17.24 -1.68 0.89
N LYS A 89 -17.25 -1.89 2.21
CA LYS A 89 -18.37 -2.49 2.95
C LYS A 89 -19.72 -1.81 2.67
N VAL A 90 -19.73 -0.49 2.49
CA VAL A 90 -20.96 0.27 2.20
C VAL A 90 -21.61 -0.13 0.88
N LEU A 91 -20.82 -0.57 -0.11
CA LEU A 91 -21.29 -0.94 -1.44
C LEU A 91 -21.92 -2.34 -1.49
N ARG A 92 -21.75 -3.16 -0.46
CA ARG A 92 -22.27 -4.55 -0.43
C ARG A 92 -23.77 -4.62 -0.66
N LYS A 93 -24.54 -3.69 -0.08
CA LYS A 93 -26.00 -3.62 -0.26
C LYS A 93 -26.44 -3.12 -1.64
N TYR A 94 -25.52 -2.59 -2.45
CA TYR A 94 -25.78 -2.12 -3.81
C TYR A 94 -25.12 -3.00 -4.86
N THR A 95 -24.53 -4.13 -4.49
CA THR A 95 -23.77 -4.99 -5.41
C THR A 95 -24.64 -5.45 -6.57
N ASP A 96 -25.90 -5.79 -6.32
CA ASP A 96 -26.84 -6.21 -7.35
C ASP A 96 -27.18 -5.07 -8.32
N VAL A 97 -27.34 -3.84 -7.82
CA VAL A 97 -27.57 -2.65 -8.66
C VAL A 97 -26.35 -2.40 -9.54
N LEU A 98 -25.15 -2.45 -8.97
CA LEU A 98 -23.90 -2.25 -9.70
C LEU A 98 -23.70 -3.29 -10.79
N ARG A 99 -23.90 -4.58 -10.45
CA ARG A 99 -23.83 -5.69 -11.39
C ARG A 99 -24.83 -5.49 -12.53
N SER A 100 -26.11 -5.28 -12.21
CA SER A 100 -27.19 -5.07 -13.18
C SER A 100 -26.89 -3.92 -14.14
N VAL A 101 -26.40 -2.78 -13.63
CA VAL A 101 -26.10 -1.61 -14.47
C VAL A 101 -24.89 -1.89 -15.36
N LEU A 102 -23.80 -2.43 -14.81
CA LEU A 102 -22.58 -2.69 -15.58
C LEU A 102 -22.79 -3.77 -16.64
N GLU A 103 -23.61 -4.79 -16.39
CA GLU A 103 -23.97 -5.82 -17.38
C GLU A 103 -24.73 -5.24 -18.60
N ARG A 104 -25.51 -4.17 -18.41
CA ARG A 104 -26.22 -3.47 -19.50
C ARG A 104 -25.30 -2.58 -20.33
N ILE A 105 -24.14 -2.19 -19.79
CA ILE A 105 -23.21 -1.29 -20.47
C ILE A 105 -22.23 -2.12 -21.29
N LYS A 106 -22.21 -1.87 -22.61
CA LYS A 106 -21.28 -2.55 -23.52
C LYS A 106 -19.83 -2.33 -23.04
N CYS A 107 -19.16 -3.43 -22.73
CA CYS A 107 -17.74 -3.46 -22.38
C CYS A 107 -16.91 -2.89 -23.55
N VAL A 108 -16.03 -1.96 -23.20
CA VAL A 108 -14.98 -1.46 -24.08
C VAL A 108 -13.67 -1.68 -23.35
N GLU A 109 -12.92 -2.69 -23.79
CA GLU A 109 -11.60 -2.96 -23.23
C GLU A 109 -10.73 -1.71 -23.33
N SER A 110 -10.37 -1.19 -22.16
CA SER A 110 -9.42 -0.11 -22.00
C SER A 110 -8.14 -0.71 -21.46
N THR A 111 -7.03 -0.51 -22.19
CA THR A 111 -5.68 -0.87 -21.77
C THR A 111 -5.19 -0.10 -20.53
N GLU A 112 -6.00 0.81 -19.99
CA GLU A 112 -5.61 1.75 -18.95
C GLU A 112 -6.18 1.43 -17.56
N ILE A 113 -6.93 0.33 -17.37
CA ILE A 113 -7.46 0.01 -16.04
C ILE A 113 -6.44 -0.76 -15.20
N GLU A 114 -5.98 -0.11 -14.12
CA GLU A 114 -5.15 -0.74 -13.11
C GLU A 114 -6.04 -1.57 -12.16
N LYS A 115 -5.88 -2.89 -12.22
CA LYS A 115 -6.60 -3.84 -11.34
C LYS A 115 -6.11 -3.81 -9.89
N THR A 116 -4.90 -3.31 -9.67
CA THR A 116 -4.26 -3.36 -8.37
C THR A 116 -4.52 -2.09 -7.57
N THR A 117 -4.99 -2.26 -6.34
CA THR A 117 -4.96 -1.21 -5.34
C THR A 117 -3.51 -0.77 -5.11
N PRO A 118 -3.16 0.52 -5.27
CA PRO A 118 -1.85 0.98 -4.89
C PRO A 118 -1.65 0.73 -3.38
N PRO A 119 -0.48 0.22 -2.95
CA PRO A 119 -0.24 -0.01 -1.53
C PRO A 119 -0.38 1.30 -0.78
N ALA A 120 -0.97 1.24 0.42
CA ALA A 120 -1.14 2.41 1.28
C ALA A 120 0.18 3.16 1.47
N LEU A 121 0.11 4.48 1.61
CA LEU A 121 1.28 5.37 1.72
C LEU A 121 2.27 4.90 2.78
N TRP A 122 1.79 4.49 3.95
CA TRP A 122 2.63 3.96 5.03
C TRP A 122 3.41 2.69 4.64
N VAL A 123 2.87 1.84 3.76
CA VAL A 123 3.56 0.64 3.25
C VAL A 123 4.69 1.05 2.31
N LYS A 124 4.49 2.09 1.50
CA LYS A 124 5.54 2.65 0.63
C LYS A 124 6.63 3.31 1.46
N GLU A 125 6.26 4.16 2.41
CA GLU A 125 7.19 4.82 3.34
C GLU A 125 8.01 3.80 4.13
N TYR A 126 7.37 2.75 4.67
CA TYR A 126 8.06 1.69 5.39
C TYR A 126 9.03 0.92 4.49
N LYS A 127 8.64 0.59 3.25
CA LYS A 127 9.52 -0.06 2.26
C LYS A 127 10.69 0.82 1.83
N GLU A 128 10.49 2.14 1.72
CA GLU A 128 11.55 3.09 1.42
C GLU A 128 12.52 3.25 2.59
N GLN A 129 12.01 3.34 3.83
CA GLN A 129 12.82 3.36 5.05
C GLN A 129 13.67 2.09 5.19
N THR A 130 13.09 0.91 4.92
CA THR A 130 13.85 -0.36 4.95
C THR A 130 14.85 -0.50 3.80
N ARG A 131 14.58 0.07 2.62
CA ARG A 131 15.53 0.10 1.48
C ARG A 131 16.70 1.06 1.70
N GLN A 132 16.53 2.12 2.50
CA GLN A 132 17.61 3.08 2.77
C GLN A 132 18.61 2.64 3.85
N VAL A 133 18.37 1.52 4.54
CA VAL A 133 19.41 0.89 5.36
C VAL A 133 20.33 0.07 4.43
N LYS A 134 21.09 0.75 3.56
CA LYS A 134 22.39 0.17 3.17
C LYS A 134 23.12 -0.03 4.49
N PRO A 135 23.58 -1.24 4.84
CA PRO A 135 24.38 -1.41 6.03
C PRO A 135 25.56 -0.47 5.87
N ILE A 136 25.61 0.59 6.68
CA ILE A 136 26.80 1.41 6.82
C ILE A 136 27.85 0.39 7.25
N HIS A 137 28.72 0.00 6.32
CA HIS A 137 29.92 -0.75 6.62
C HIS A 137 30.72 0.15 7.55
N ARG A 138 30.43 0.09 8.85
CA ARG A 138 31.38 0.50 9.87
C ARG A 138 32.55 -0.46 9.68
N PRO A 139 33.74 -0.01 9.27
CA PRO A 139 34.90 -0.88 9.27
C PRO A 139 35.16 -1.23 10.73
N VAL A 140 34.70 -2.41 11.15
CA VAL A 140 35.12 -3.00 12.41
C VAL A 140 36.56 -3.42 12.16
N LEU A 141 37.50 -2.54 12.51
CA LEU A 141 38.93 -2.83 12.59
C LEU A 141 39.12 -3.93 13.64
N ARG A 142 38.91 -5.18 13.23
CA ARG A 142 39.34 -6.36 13.98
C ARG A 142 40.84 -6.47 13.78
N PHE A 143 41.61 -5.83 14.65
CA PHE A 143 43.01 -6.17 14.85
C PHE A 143 43.07 -7.60 15.40
N LYS A 144 43.23 -8.57 14.51
CA LYS A 144 43.48 -9.96 14.88
C LYS A 144 44.99 -10.08 15.14
N LEU A 145 45.41 -9.71 16.35
CA LEU A 145 46.78 -9.94 16.81
C LEU A 145 46.96 -11.45 16.99
N ASN A 146 47.54 -12.09 15.99
CA ASN A 146 47.89 -13.52 16.02
C ASN A 146 49.18 -13.66 16.84
N ILE A 147 49.03 -13.61 18.16
CA ILE A 147 50.15 -13.71 19.10
C ILE A 147 50.56 -15.18 19.18
N ASN A 148 51.71 -15.49 18.59
CA ASN A 148 52.26 -16.84 18.60
C ASN A 148 52.88 -17.12 19.99
N THR A 149 52.11 -17.77 20.86
CA THR A 149 52.42 -17.98 22.29
C THR A 149 53.75 -18.72 22.51
N GLU A 150 54.12 -19.62 21.61
CA GLU A 150 55.39 -20.36 21.68
C GLU A 150 56.61 -19.42 21.58
N SER A 151 56.55 -18.38 20.75
CA SER A 151 57.64 -17.41 20.58
C SER A 151 57.80 -16.50 21.80
N ILE A 152 56.69 -16.16 22.46
CA ILE A 152 56.75 -15.37 23.69
C ILE A 152 57.37 -16.19 24.83
N LEU A 153 57.02 -17.47 24.93
CA LEU A 153 57.50 -18.33 26.00
C LEU A 153 59.01 -18.60 25.87
N THR A 154 59.52 -18.79 24.65
CA THR A 154 60.97 -18.92 24.40
C THR A 154 61.74 -17.64 24.72
N MET A 155 61.18 -16.47 24.39
CA MET A 155 61.77 -15.17 24.74
C MET A 155 61.87 -14.96 26.25
N ILE A 156 60.82 -15.30 27.02
CA ILE A 156 60.83 -15.20 28.48
C ILE A 156 61.89 -16.13 29.09
N LEU A 157 62.00 -17.37 28.59
CA LEU A 157 63.02 -18.32 29.03
C LEU A 157 64.43 -17.80 28.79
N LEU A 158 64.72 -17.29 27.59
CA LEU A 158 66.03 -16.70 27.26
C LEU A 158 66.35 -15.51 28.17
N ALA A 159 65.38 -14.63 28.40
CA ALA A 159 65.56 -13.48 29.30
C ALA A 159 65.88 -13.93 30.74
N SER A 160 65.22 -14.99 31.23
CA SER A 160 65.49 -15.53 32.58
C SER A 160 66.91 -16.09 32.72
N ILE A 161 67.42 -16.78 31.69
CA ILE A 161 68.78 -17.31 31.66
C ILE A 161 69.81 -16.18 31.65
N ILE A 162 69.58 -15.15 30.83
CA ILE A 162 70.47 -13.98 30.74
C ILE A 162 70.54 -13.27 32.10
N LEU A 163 69.41 -13.04 32.74
CA LEU A 163 69.35 -12.41 34.07
C LEU A 163 70.08 -13.24 35.13
N TYR A 164 69.98 -14.57 35.05
CA TYR A 164 70.70 -15.48 35.96
C TYR A 164 72.22 -15.43 35.75
N ILE A 165 72.69 -15.34 34.50
CA ILE A 165 74.13 -15.19 34.22
C ILE A 165 74.63 -13.84 34.76
N ILE A 166 73.87 -12.76 34.54
CA ILE A 166 74.22 -11.43 35.05
C ILE A 166 74.30 -11.45 36.59
N SER A 167 73.35 -12.08 37.27
CA SER A 167 73.38 -12.18 38.73
C SER A 167 74.59 -12.99 39.22
N LEU A 168 74.93 -14.10 38.57
CA LEU A 168 76.14 -14.88 38.89
C LEU A 168 77.42 -14.06 38.75
N ILE A 169 77.55 -13.26 37.69
CA ILE A 169 78.73 -12.39 37.48
C ILE A 169 78.84 -11.35 38.60
N ILE A 170 77.72 -10.79 39.06
CA ILE A 170 77.69 -9.81 40.15
C ILE A 170 78.03 -10.47 41.50
N TYR A 171 77.55 -11.70 41.73
CA TYR A 171 77.70 -12.40 43.01
C TYR A 171 78.98 -13.23 43.15
N LEU A 172 79.77 -13.42 42.08
CA LEU A 172 81.14 -13.95 42.22
C LEU A 172 82.07 -12.80 42.65
N PRO A 173 82.44 -12.67 43.94
CA PRO A 173 83.48 -11.74 44.34
C PRO A 173 84.79 -12.13 43.62
N LYS A 174 85.44 -11.14 43.01
CA LYS A 174 86.80 -11.29 42.46
C LYS A 174 87.80 -11.71 43.53
#